data_AF-A0A554I832-F1
#
_entry.id   AF-A0A554I832-F1
#
_cell.length_a   1.000
_cell.length_b   1.000
_cell.length_c   1.000
_cell.angle_alpha   90.00
_cell.angle_beta   90.00
_cell.angle_gamma   90.00
#
_symmetry.space_group_name_H-M   'P 1'
#
loop_
_entity.id
_entity.type
_entity.pdbx_description
1 polymer ?
#
loop_
_entity_poly.entity_id
_entity_poly.type
_entity_poly.pdbx_seq_one_letter_code
_entity_poly.pdbx_strand_id
1 'polypeptide(L)'
;MTIIRPHKSSSIKYFLYSLFGVLLICGGFYISEYTALAETRHSIDTLKGSVGKLQEENADLKNELYTMIDPSRLEAAGVGSGLEKESRPQYVTTNQ
;
A
#
# COMPACT_ATOMS: atom_id res chain seq x y z
N MET A 1 -46.55 62.63 10.20
CA MET A 1 -45.60 62.27 9.11
C MET A 1 -44.98 60.94 9.45
N THR A 2 -45.31 59.88 8.72
CA THR A 2 -44.82 58.53 9.01
C THR A 2 -43.52 58.31 8.23
N ILE A 3 -42.40 58.26 8.95
CA ILE A 3 -41.07 58.01 8.36
C ILE A 3 -40.97 56.50 8.09
N ILE A 4 -41.28 56.10 6.86
CA ILE A 4 -41.04 54.74 6.36
C ILE A 4 -39.52 54.62 6.12
N ARG A 5 -38.82 53.86 6.96
CA ARG A 5 -37.38 53.57 6.79
C ARG A 5 -37.20 52.39 5.82
N PRO A 6 -36.71 52.59 4.57
CA PRO A 6 -36.65 51.52 3.58
C PRO A 6 -35.40 50.63 3.66
N HIS A 7 -34.49 50.87 4.62
CA HIS A 7 -33.13 50.31 4.56
C HIS A 7 -32.88 49.04 5.42
N LYS A 8 -33.87 48.50 6.13
CA LYS A 8 -33.66 47.37 7.07
C LYS A 8 -33.67 45.99 6.39
N SER A 9 -34.16 45.88 5.15
CA SER A 9 -34.31 44.62 4.40
C SER A 9 -33.02 44.14 3.69
N SER A 10 -32.06 45.02 3.42
CA SER A 10 -30.88 44.65 2.64
C SER A 10 -29.93 43.73 3.44
N SER A 11 -29.70 44.01 4.72
CA SER A 11 -28.77 43.25 5.57
C SER A 11 -29.20 41.80 5.81
N ILE A 12 -30.51 41.51 5.88
CA ILE A 12 -30.99 40.14 6.09
C ILE A 12 -30.71 39.26 4.87
N LYS A 13 -30.77 39.83 3.65
CA LYS A 13 -30.50 39.10 2.41
C LYS A 13 -29.02 38.71 2.32
N TYR A 14 -28.12 39.64 2.63
CA TYR A 14 -26.69 39.35 2.68
C TYR A 14 -26.33 38.32 3.74
N PHE A 15 -26.98 38.38 4.92
CA PHE A 15 -26.81 37.36 5.94
C PHE A 15 -27.25 35.97 5.47
N LEU A 16 -28.43 35.88 4.84
CA LEU A 16 -28.92 34.62 4.29
C LEU A 16 -28.01 34.07 3.20
N TYR A 17 -27.54 34.91 2.27
CA TYR A 17 -26.59 34.48 1.24
C TYR A 17 -25.26 33.99 1.84
N SER A 18 -24.74 34.69 2.85
CA SER A 18 -23.54 34.27 3.56
C SER A 18 -23.74 32.93 4.27
N LEU A 19 -24.88 32.75 4.93
CA LEU A 19 -25.22 31.50 5.62
C LEU A 19 -25.31 30.32 4.64
N PHE A 20 -26.01 30.50 3.51
CA PHE A 20 -26.07 29.48 2.47
C PHE A 20 -24.70 29.19 1.85
N GLY A 21 -23.89 30.23 1.64
CA GLY A 21 -22.52 30.07 1.15
C GLY A 21 -21.66 29.22 2.09
N VAL A 22 -21.69 29.50 3.39
CA VAL A 22 -20.98 28.72 4.40
C VAL A 22 -21.47 27.28 4.44
N LEU A 23 -22.79 27.06 4.43
CA LEU A 23 -23.36 25.71 4.43
C LEU A 23 -22.94 24.90 3.20
N LEU A 24 -22.89 25.51 2.02
CA LEU A 24 -22.43 24.85 0.81
C LEU A 24 -20.95 24.49 0.87
N ILE A 25 -20.10 25.39 1.37
CA ILE A 25 -18.66 25.13 1.53
C ILE A 25 -18.45 24.00 2.55
N CYS A 26 -19.08 24.07 3.72
CA CYS A 26 -18.98 23.02 4.74
C CYS A 26 -19.52 21.68 4.24
N GLY A 27 -20.64 21.68 3.53
CA GLY A 27 -21.21 20.47 2.93
C GLY A 27 -20.29 19.85 1.89
N GLY A 28 -19.72 20.67 0.99
CA GLY A 28 -18.74 20.22 0.00
C GLY A 28 -17.49 19.64 0.65
N PHE A 29 -16.95 20.33 1.67
CA PHE A 29 -15.79 19.87 2.42
C PHE A 29 -16.06 18.55 3.16
N TYR A 30 -17.25 18.39 3.75
CA TYR A 30 -17.64 17.16 4.42
C TYR A 30 -17.71 15.97 3.46
N ILE A 31 -18.29 16.17 2.27
CA ILE A 31 -18.38 15.13 1.25
C ILE A 31 -16.97 14.76 0.73
N SER A 32 -16.09 15.74 0.51
CA SER A 32 -14.72 15.47 0.06
C SER A 32 -13.92 14.70 1.11
N GLU A 33 -14.01 15.10 2.39
CA GLU A 33 -13.34 14.40 3.50
C GLU A 33 -13.83 12.96 3.62
N TYR A 34 -15.15 12.74 3.57
CA TYR A 34 -15.71 11.39 3.62
C TYR A 34 -15.21 10.51 2.46
N THR A 35 -15.18 11.07 1.25
CA THR A 35 -14.72 10.35 0.06
C THR A 35 -13.23 10.00 0.16
N ALA A 36 -12.40 10.97 0.57
CA ALA A 36 -10.97 10.76 0.77
C ALA A 36 -10.70 9.70 1.85
N LEU A 37 -11.45 9.72 2.95
CA LEU A 37 -11.34 8.72 4.00
C LEU A 37 -11.71 7.31 3.50
N ALA A 38 -12.80 7.19 2.75
CA ALA A 38 -13.27 5.93 2.19
C ALA A 38 -12.24 5.35 1.19
N GLU A 39 -11.70 6.18 0.31
CA GLU A 39 -10.67 5.79 -0.66
C GLU A 39 -9.36 5.40 0.02
N THR A 40 -8.95 6.15 1.05
CA THR A 40 -7.76 5.83 1.85
C THR A 40 -7.92 4.47 2.53
N ARG A 41 -9.09 4.19 3.11
CA ARG A 41 -9.38 2.90 3.75
C ARG A 41 -9.33 1.76 2.75
N HIS A 42 -9.93 1.93 1.59
CA HIS A 42 -9.88 0.93 0.52
C HIS A 42 -8.44 0.68 0.04
N SER A 43 -7.64 1.74 -0.10
CA SER A 43 -6.24 1.65 -0.48
C SER A 43 -5.40 0.90 0.55
N ILE A 44 -5.64 1.15 1.85
CA ILE A 44 -4.98 0.43 2.94
C ILE A 44 -5.31 -1.07 2.91
N ASP A 45 -6.59 -1.42 2.73
CA ASP A 45 -7.01 -2.83 2.70
C ASP A 45 -6.43 -3.55 1.47
N THR A 46 -6.36 -2.86 0.33
CA THR A 46 -5.70 -3.36 -0.88
C THR A 46 -4.21 -3.57 -0.66
N LEU A 47 -3.52 -2.59 -0.05
CA LEU A 47 -2.09 -2.68 0.24
C LEU A 47 -1.79 -3.85 1.18
N LYS A 48 -2.62 -4.06 2.22
CA LYS A 48 -2.49 -5.20 3.12
C LYS A 48 -2.60 -6.53 2.37
N GLY A 49 -3.55 -6.63 1.45
CA GLY A 49 -3.69 -7.80 0.58
C GLY A 49 -2.44 -8.04 -0.27
N SER A 50 -1.89 -7.00 -0.87
CA SER A 50 -0.65 -7.09 -1.65
C SER A 50 0.55 -7.51 -0.80
N VAL A 51 0.68 -6.99 0.42
CA VAL A 51 1.74 -7.43 1.36
C VAL A 51 1.61 -8.91 1.69
N GLY A 52 0.39 -9.39 1.95
CA GLY A 52 0.15 -10.81 2.20
C GLY A 52 0.59 -11.69 1.03
N LYS A 53 0.22 -11.31 -0.21
CA LYS A 53 0.66 -12.03 -1.42
C LYS A 53 2.18 -12.04 -1.59
N LEU A 54 2.84 -10.90 -1.35
CA LEU A 54 4.30 -10.82 -1.43
C LEU A 54 4.99 -11.69 -0.37
N GLN A 55 4.38 -11.83 0.82
CA GLN A 55 4.91 -12.72 1.85
C GLN A 55 4.77 -14.20 1.46
N GLU A 56 3.63 -14.59 0.88
CA GLU A 56 3.40 -15.93 0.34
C GLU A 56 4.40 -16.24 -0.78
N GLU A 57 4.52 -15.36 -1.77
CA GLU A 57 5.48 -15.49 -2.87
C GLU A 57 6.93 -15.58 -2.37
N ASN A 58 7.29 -14.81 -1.33
CA ASN A 58 8.61 -14.89 -0.72
C ASN A 58 8.86 -16.25 -0.04
N ALA A 59 7.84 -16.81 0.61
CA ALA A 59 7.92 -18.12 1.23
C ALA A 59 8.08 -19.22 0.17
N ASP A 60 7.32 -19.13 -0.92
CA ASP A 60 7.41 -20.06 -2.05
C ASP A 60 8.78 -20.01 -2.71
N LEU A 61 9.30 -18.82 -3.01
CA LEU A 61 10.64 -18.64 -3.58
C LEU A 61 11.75 -19.18 -2.67
N LYS A 62 11.62 -18.99 -1.35
CA LYS A 62 12.55 -19.59 -0.38
C LYS A 62 12.49 -21.11 -0.41
N ASN A 63 11.29 -21.66 -0.44
CA ASN A 63 11.09 -23.10 -0.48
C ASN A 63 11.65 -23.70 -1.78
N GLU A 64 11.43 -23.03 -2.91
CA GLU A 64 12.00 -23.40 -4.19
C GLU A 64 13.53 -23.36 -4.16
N LEU A 65 14.10 -22.27 -3.65
CA LEU A 65 15.56 -22.16 -3.47
C LEU A 65 16.11 -23.29 -2.63
N TYR A 66 15.54 -23.55 -1.45
CA TYR A 66 15.99 -24.63 -0.56
C TYR A 66 15.86 -26.00 -1.20
N THR A 67 14.83 -26.20 -2.02
CA THR A 67 14.64 -27.43 -2.79
C THR A 67 15.69 -27.59 -3.89
N MET A 68 16.14 -26.50 -4.52
CA MET A 68 17.20 -26.54 -5.53
C MET A 68 18.58 -26.77 -4.91
N ILE A 69 18.86 -26.16 -3.76
CA ILE A 69 20.18 -26.27 -3.08
C ILE A 69 20.25 -27.43 -2.09
N ASP A 70 19.21 -28.27 -2.01
CA ASP A 70 19.21 -29.46 -1.15
C ASP A 70 20.41 -30.35 -1.52
N PRO A 71 21.36 -30.59 -0.59
CA PRO A 71 22.53 -31.41 -0.82
C PRO A 71 22.18 -32.79 -1.39
N SER A 72 21.05 -33.36 -0.96
CA SER A 72 20.58 -34.68 -1.39
C SER A 72 20.25 -34.70 -2.89
N ARG A 73 19.61 -33.64 -3.36
CA ARG A 73 19.24 -33.47 -4.78
C ARG A 73 20.44 -33.10 -5.63
N LEU A 74 21.32 -32.25 -5.12
CA LEU A 74 22.57 -31.89 -5.77
C LEU A 74 23.50 -33.09 -5.93
N GLU A 75 23.61 -33.94 -4.92
CA GLU A 75 24.42 -35.16 -4.96
C GLU A 75 23.84 -36.18 -5.95
N ALA A 76 22.51 -36.36 -5.97
CA ALA A 76 21.85 -37.19 -6.98
C ALA A 76 22.03 -36.66 -8.42
N ALA A 77 21.88 -35.34 -8.63
CA ALA A 77 22.10 -34.70 -9.93
C ALA A 77 23.57 -34.75 -10.37
N GLY A 78 24.50 -34.60 -9.42
CA GLY A 78 25.93 -34.73 -9.63
C GLY A 78 26.31 -36.13 -10.09
N VAL A 79 25.88 -37.17 -9.36
CA VAL A 79 26.13 -38.57 -9.73
C VAL A 79 25.54 -38.90 -11.11
N GLY A 80 24.33 -38.43 -11.41
CA GLY A 80 23.70 -38.63 -12.72
C GLY A 80 24.42 -37.93 -13.89
N SER A 81 25.22 -36.90 -13.58
CA SER A 81 26.02 -36.14 -14.56
C SER A 81 27.49 -36.58 -14.60
N GLY A 82 27.86 -37.63 -13.87
CA GLY A 82 29.25 -38.12 -13.76
C GLY A 82 30.16 -37.23 -12.91
N LEU A 83 29.59 -36.37 -12.07
CA LEU A 83 30.32 -35.52 -11.13
C LEU A 83 30.50 -36.26 -9.80
N GLU A 84 31.73 -36.28 -9.29
CA GLU A 84 32.06 -36.85 -7.97
C GLU A 84 32.29 -35.75 -6.94
N LYS A 85 31.90 -36.04 -5.70
CA LYS A 85 32.05 -35.11 -4.58
C LYS A 85 33.50 -35.08 -4.11
N GLU A 86 34.19 -33.99 -4.42
CA GLU A 86 35.57 -33.78 -3.97
C GLU A 86 35.62 -33.43 -2.48
N SER A 87 36.13 -34.34 -1.65
CA SER A 87 36.20 -34.16 -0.19
C SER A 87 37.43 -33.36 0.28
N ARG A 88 38.45 -33.19 -0.58
CA ARG A 88 39.70 -32.48 -0.26
C ARG A 88 40.18 -31.63 -1.45
N PRO A 89 39.48 -30.52 -1.74
CA PRO A 89 39.83 -29.66 -2.87
C PRO A 89 41.18 -28.96 -2.63
N GLN A 90 42.18 -29.25 -3.49
CA GLN A 90 43.52 -28.67 -3.39
C GLN A 90 43.54 -27.14 -3.60
N TYR A 91 42.50 -26.57 -4.22
CA TYR A 91 42.36 -25.13 -4.48
C TYR A 91 41.90 -24.31 -3.27
N VAL A 92 41.40 -24.94 -2.20
CA VAL A 92 40.99 -24.25 -0.96
C VAL A 92 42.17 -24.09 0.01
N THR A 93 43.25 -24.86 -0.18
CA THR A 93 44.44 -24.87 0.68
C THR A 93 45.51 -23.82 0.34
N THR A 94 45.36 -23.05 -0.73
CA THR A 94 46.35 -22.04 -1.12
C THR A 94 45.94 -20.66 -0.61
N ASN A 95 46.33 -20.35 0.63
CA ASN A 95 46.72 -19.04 1.17
C ASN A 95 46.55 -19.06 2.70
N GLN A 96 47.49 -19.69 3.40
CA GLN A 96 47.86 -19.30 4.76
C GLN A 96 49.21 -18.60 4.70
#